data_AF-A0A1Y2I9H1-F1
#
_entry.id   AF-A0A1Y2I9H1-F1
#
_cell.length_a   1.000
_cell.length_b   1.000
_cell.length_c   1.000
_cell.angle_alpha   90.00
_cell.angle_beta   90.00
_cell.angle_gamma   90.00
#
_symmetry.space_group_name_H-M   'P 1'
#
loop_
_entity.id
_entity.type
_entity.pdbx_description
1 polymer ?
#
loop_
_entity_poly.entity_id
_entity_poly.type
_entity_poly.pdbx_seq_one_letter_code
_entity_poly.pdbx_strand_id
1 'polypeptide(L)' 'QVEALVDSGATTTFINKSVVEKNHLVTHKLATPYNIYNADGTTNKNGKITHAICSYIEIGSHK' A
#
# COMPACT_ATOMS: atom_id res chain seq x y z
N GLN A 1 3.80 -12.91 -8.98
CA GLN A 1 4.99 -12.08 -8.70
C GLN A 1 4.68 -10.66 -9.16
N VAL A 2 5.06 -9.65 -8.37
CA VAL A 2 4.89 -8.24 -8.71
C VAL A 2 6.18 -7.51 -8.38
N GLU A 3 6.49 -6.45 -9.12
CA GLU A 3 7.60 -5.57 -8.76
C GLU A 3 7.24 -4.71 -7.55
N ALA A 4 8.18 -4.59 -6.63
CA ALA A 4 8.03 -3.80 -5.40
C ALA A 4 9.31 -3.00 -5.15
N LEU A 5 9.16 -1.87 -4.45
CA LEU A 5 10.26 -1.01 -4.05
C LEU A 5 10.51 -1.19 -2.55
N VAL A 6 11.76 -1.46 -2.16
CA VAL A 6 12.20 -1.35 -0.77
C VAL A 6 12.51 0.12 -0.52
N ASP A 7 11.59 0.83 0.12
CA ASP A 7 11.65 2.28 0.31
C ASP A 7 11.78 2.64 1.78
N SER A 8 12.99 3.00 2.21
CA SER A 8 13.24 3.47 3.58
C SER A 8 12.67 4.87 3.85
N GLY A 9 12.25 5.61 2.81
CA GLY A 9 11.59 6.90 2.93
C GLY A 9 10.09 6.81 3.17
N ALA A 10 9.48 5.63 3.02
CA ALA A 10 8.07 5.41 3.26
C ALA A 10 7.81 5.10 4.74
N THR A 11 6.87 5.81 5.37
CA THR A 11 6.51 5.60 6.79
C THR A 11 5.87 4.23 7.04
N THR A 12 5.23 3.65 6.03
CA THR A 12 4.53 2.37 6.14
C THR A 12 4.58 1.62 4.81
N THR A 13 4.07 0.39 4.80
CA THR A 13 3.96 -0.43 3.60
C THR A 13 2.74 -0.01 2.79
N PHE A 14 2.96 0.27 1.51
CA PHE A 14 1.91 0.60 0.55
C PHE A 14 1.75 -0.52 -0.49
N ILE A 15 0.52 -0.75 -0.93
CA ILE A 15 0.22 -1.63 -2.05
C ILE A 15 -0.59 -0.89 -3.10
N ASN A 16 -0.23 -1.06 -4.37
CA ASN A 16 -0.96 -0.46 -5.47
C ASN A 16 -2.37 -1.07 -5.58
N LYS A 17 -3.40 -0.23 -5.71
CA LYS A 17 -4.80 -0.67 -5.82
C LYS A 17 -5.03 -1.69 -6.94
N SER A 18 -4.34 -1.55 -8.08
CA SER A 18 -4.49 -2.49 -9.20
C SER A 18 -3.98 -3.90 -8.87
N VAL A 19 -2.99 -4.04 -7.98
CA VAL A 19 -2.52 -5.35 -7.50
C VAL A 19 -3.57 -6.00 -6.62
N VAL A 20 -4.21 -5.23 -5.74
CA VAL A 20 -5.32 -5.69 -4.89
C VAL A 20 -6.48 -6.20 -5.75
N GLU A 21 -6.89 -5.42 -6.75
CA GLU A 21 -8.00 -5.74 -7.65
C GLU A 21 -7.72 -6.97 -8.52
N LYS A 22 -6.55 -7.02 -9.17
CA LYS A 22 -6.16 -8.13 -10.06
C LYS A 22 -6.02 -9.47 -9.34
N ASN A 23 -5.63 -9.45 -8.06
CA ASN A 23 -5.44 -10.66 -7.27
C ASN A 23 -6.64 -10.95 -6.35
N HIS A 24 -7.74 -10.20 -6.48
CA HIS A 24 -8.96 -10.36 -5.67
C HIS A 24 -8.68 -10.40 -4.16
N LEU A 25 -7.74 -9.57 -3.69
CA LEU A 25 -7.38 -9.53 -2.29
C LEU A 25 -8.51 -8.90 -1.47
N VAL A 26 -8.83 -9.53 -0.34
CA VAL A 26 -9.83 -9.01 0.59
C VAL A 26 -9.30 -7.74 1.23
N THR A 27 -10.13 -6.69 1.20
CA THR A 27 -9.81 -5.41 1.83
C THR A 27 -10.69 -5.18 3.06
N HIS A 28 -10.12 -4.50 4.04
CA HIS A 28 -10.80 -4.08 5.26
C HIS A 28 -10.85 -2.56 5.30
N LYS A 29 -12.05 -2.02 5.48
CA LYS A 29 -12.25 -0.58 5.63
C LYS A 29 -11.60 -0.11 6.93
N LEU A 30 -10.80 0.95 6.84
CA LEU A 30 -10.18 1.56 8.00
C LEU A 30 -11.22 2.37 8.79
N ALA A 31 -11.13 2.32 10.12
CA ALA A 31 -11.98 3.15 10.99
C ALA A 31 -11.75 4.64 10.75
N THR A 32 -10.49 5.03 10.50
CA THR A 32 -10.11 6.42 10.15
C THR A 32 -9.23 6.39 8.90
N PRO A 33 -9.63 7.05 7.80
CA PRO A 33 -8.78 7.20 6.62
C PRO A 33 -7.52 8.03 6.89
N TYR A 34 -6.39 7.66 6.28
CA TYR A 34 -5.12 8.36 6.43
C TYR A 34 -4.88 9.36 5.29
N ASN A 35 -4.43 10.57 5.64
CA ASN A 35 -3.87 11.50 4.67
C ASN A 35 -2.46 11.01 4.29
N ILE A 36 -2.13 11.05 3.00
CA ILE A 36 -0.81 10.71 2.49
C ILE A 36 -0.19 11.93 1.84
N TYR A 37 1.06 12.18 2.18
CA TYR A 37 1.90 13.20 1.59
C TYR A 37 3.01 12.53 0.80
N ASN A 38 3.32 13.06 -0.38
CA ASN A 38 4.45 12.63 -1.18
C ASN A 38 5.75 13.19 -0.58
N ALA A 39 6.90 12.75 -1.10
CA ALA A 39 8.22 13.21 -0.64
C ALA A 39 8.43 14.73 -0.73
N ASP A 40 7.73 15.40 -1.65
CA ASP A 40 7.75 16.86 -1.81
C ASP A 40 6.77 17.60 -0.86
N GLY A 41 6.09 16.86 0.03
CA GLY A 41 5.12 17.40 1.00
C GLY A 41 3.72 17.64 0.42
N THR A 42 3.49 17.43 -0.88
CA THR A 42 2.16 17.58 -1.49
C THR A 42 1.25 16.42 -1.13
N THR A 43 -0.07 16.63 -1.14
CA THR A 43 -1.02 15.52 -0.93
C THR A 43 -0.98 14.54 -2.09
N ASN A 44 -1.12 13.24 -1.81
CA ASN A 44 -1.22 12.24 -2.85
C ASN A 44 -2.44 12.49 -3.76
N LYS A 45 -2.23 12.47 -5.08
CA LYS A 45 -3.28 12.77 -6.08
C LYS A 45 -4.45 11.78 -6.06
N ASN A 46 -4.22 10.57 -5.54
CA ASN A 46 -5.25 9.55 -5.38
C ASN A 46 -6.04 9.71 -4.07
N GLY A 47 -5.76 10.76 -3.30
CA GLY A 47 -6.46 11.08 -2.07
C GLY A 47 -5.97 10.26 -0.88
N LYS A 48 -6.91 9.89 -0.02
CA LYS A 48 -6.64 9.22 1.26
C LYS A 48 -6.59 7.70 1.11
N ILE A 49 -5.83 7.06 1.98
CA ILE A 49 -5.94 5.60 2.17
C ILE A 49 -7.15 5.32 3.05
N THR A 50 -8.07 4.50 2.54
CA THR A 50 -9.36 4.19 3.20
C THR A 50 -9.51 2.71 3.55
N HIS A 51 -8.67 1.85 2.99
CA HIS A 51 -8.72 0.40 3.15
C HIS A 51 -7.30 -0.14 3.34
N ALA A 52 -7.20 -1.27 4.02
CA ALA A 52 -5.97 -2.05 4.17
C ALA A 52 -6.22 -3.52 3.82
N ILE A 53 -5.13 -4.27 3.65
CA ILE A 53 -5.14 -5.72 3.51
C ILE A 53 -4.29 -6.35 4.62
N CYS A 54 -4.59 -7.58 4.97
CA CYS A 54 -3.72 -8.42 5.81
C CYS A 54 -3.35 -9.64 4.99
N SER A 55 -2.08 -9.74 4.59
CA SER A 55 -1.58 -10.81 3.73
C SER A 55 -0.15 -11.20 4.11
N TYR A 56 0.21 -12.45 3.82
CA TYR A 56 1.60 -12.89 3.81
C TYR A 56 2.29 -12.36 2.55
N ILE A 57 3.54 -11.91 2.68
CA ILE A 57 4.36 -11.41 1.59
C ILE A 57 5.67 -12.18 1.61
N GLU A 58 6.06 -12.76 0.49
CA GLU A 58 7.39 -13.34 0.27
C GLU A 58 8.23 -12.36 -0.55
N ILE A 59 9.42 -12.00 -0.05
CA ILE A 59 10.32 -11.02 -0.67
C ILE A 59 11.60 -11.75 -1.08
N GLY A 60 11.76 -11.98 -2.39
CA GLY A 60 12.88 -12.78 -2.90
C GLY A 60 12.80 -14.20 -2.35
N SER A 61 13.85 -14.64 -1.65
CA SER A 61 13.90 -15.93 -0.94
C SER A 61 13.56 -15.84 0.55
N HIS A 62 13.13 -14.67 1.03
CA HIS A 62 12.75 -14.45 2.43
C HIS A 62 11.23 -14.61 2.57
N LYS A 63 10.82 -15.57 3.39
CA LYS A 63 9.43 -15.90 3.72
C LYS A 63 9.05 -15.38 5.09
#